data_AF-X1VV66-F1
#
_entry.id   AF-X1VV66-F1
#
_cell.length_a   1.000
_cell.length_b   1.000
_cell.length_c   1.000
_cell.angle_alpha   90.00
_cell.angle_beta   90.00
_cell.angle_gamma   90.00
#
_symmetry.space_group_name_H-M   'P 1'
#
loop_
_entity.id
_entity.type
_entity.pdbx_description
1 polymer ?
#
loop_
_entity_poly.entity_id
_entity_poly.type
_entity_poly.pdbx_seq_one_letter_code
_entity_poly.pdbx_strand_id
1 'polypeptide(L)'
;HKYSEDHVIETAKVLTEINPTIFRFRTLTVSPSTPLWEDLQSGEFTLLSPVENLKEERNIIANLGENVTSQVFNDHVSNYCSIESPNIKVDKEMFIKTIDSYIDDPRIKRMPRKNLTRM
;
A
#
# COMPACT_ATOMS: atom_id res chain seq x y z
N HIS A 1 9.92 -2.40 -9.34
CA HIS A 1 10.91 -2.21 -8.26
C HIS A 1 11.41 -3.56 -7.77
N LYS A 2 12.70 -3.70 -7.40
CA LYS A 2 13.39 -4.99 -7.19
C LYS A 2 12.69 -5.97 -6.24
N TYR A 3 12.10 -5.49 -5.14
CA TYR A 3 11.50 -6.34 -4.09
C TYR A 3 9.99 -6.16 -3.93
N SER A 4 9.35 -5.46 -4.87
CA SER A 4 7.94 -5.08 -4.77
C SER A 4 7.00 -6.29 -4.91
N GLU A 5 7.31 -7.20 -5.83
CA GLU A 5 6.53 -8.42 -6.03
C GLU A 5 6.63 -9.36 -4.82
N ASP A 6 7.84 -9.59 -4.31
CA ASP A 6 8.08 -10.40 -3.10
C ASP A 6 7.35 -9.80 -1.88
N HIS A 7 7.40 -8.47 -1.73
CA HIS A 7 6.68 -7.77 -0.67
C HIS A 7 5.17 -8.04 -0.73
N VAL A 8 4.56 -7.98 -1.91
CA VAL A 8 3.14 -8.26 -2.11
C VAL A 8 2.79 -9.70 -1.70
N ILE A 9 3.54 -10.68 -2.20
CA ILE A 9 3.27 -12.10 -1.98
C ILE A 9 3.47 -12.49 -0.51
N GLU A 10 4.61 -12.13 0.07
CA GLU A 10 4.91 -12.51 1.45
C GLU A 10 4.03 -11.76 2.46
N THR A 11 3.65 -10.50 2.19
CA THR A 11 2.70 -9.78 3.04
C THR A 11 1.32 -10.44 3.03
N ALA A 12 0.80 -10.78 1.85
CA ALA A 12 -0.50 -11.44 1.74
C ALA A 12 -0.49 -12.81 2.43
N LYS A 13 0.60 -13.56 2.31
CA LYS A 13 0.81 -14.84 3.00
C LYS A 13 0.79 -14.67 4.52
N VAL A 14 1.58 -13.74 5.07
CA VAL A 14 1.63 -13.50 6.52
C VAL A 14 0.27 -13.02 7.06
N LEU A 15 -0.41 -12.12 6.36
CA LEU A 15 -1.77 -11.69 6.73
C LEU A 15 -2.77 -12.86 6.70
N THR A 16 -2.59 -13.78 5.76
CA THR A 16 -3.41 -15.00 5.64
C THR A 16 -3.18 -15.97 6.79
N GLU A 17 -1.91 -16.20 7.16
CA GLU A 17 -1.52 -17.09 8.26
C GLU A 17 -1.95 -16.53 9.63
N ILE A 18 -1.80 -15.22 9.84
CA ILE A 18 -2.17 -14.57 11.11
C ILE A 18 -3.67 -14.37 11.22
N ASN A 19 -4.35 -13.99 10.13
CA ASN A 19 -5.75 -13.53 10.12
C ASN A 19 -6.06 -12.54 11.27
N PRO A 20 -5.39 -11.38 11.32
CA PRO A 20 -5.53 -10.47 12.45
C PRO A 20 -6.94 -9.88 12.52
N THR A 21 -7.36 -9.42 13.70
CA THR A 21 -8.64 -8.69 13.82
C THR A 21 -8.66 -7.44 12.95
N ILE A 22 -7.55 -6.71 12.89
CA ILE A 22 -7.40 -5.46 12.13
C ILE A 22 -5.99 -5.37 11.53
N PHE A 23 -5.87 -4.92 10.29
CA PHE A 23 -4.60 -4.41 9.74
C PHE A 23 -4.82 -3.09 8.99
N ARG A 24 -3.74 -2.32 8.80
CA ARG A 24 -3.80 -0.99 8.18
C ARG A 24 -2.67 -0.77 7.19
N PHE A 25 -2.97 -0.15 6.07
CA PHE A 25 -1.96 0.31 5.13
C PHE A 25 -1.33 1.62 5.60
N ARG A 26 0.00 1.72 5.42
CA ARG A 26 0.80 2.92 5.70
C ARG A 26 1.86 3.05 4.60
N THR A 27 1.64 3.97 3.66
CA THR A 27 2.64 4.30 2.65
C THR A 27 3.89 4.88 3.33
N LEU A 28 5.06 4.35 2.97
CA LEU A 28 6.36 4.77 3.47
C LEU A 28 6.63 6.25 3.18
N THR A 29 7.04 6.98 4.21
CA THR A 29 7.53 8.36 4.13
C THR A 29 8.94 8.42 4.72
N VAL A 30 9.91 8.96 3.97
CA VAL A 30 11.31 9.04 4.40
C VAL A 30 11.58 10.41 5.00
N SER A 31 12.15 10.45 6.22
CA SER A 31 12.56 11.69 6.89
C SER A 31 14.04 11.94 6.67
N PRO A 32 14.49 13.21 6.48
CA PRO A 32 15.90 13.57 6.37
C PRO A 32 16.78 13.12 7.55
N SER A 33 16.18 12.87 8.71
CA SER A 33 16.86 12.40 9.92
C SER A 33 17.06 10.88 9.99
N THR A 34 16.75 10.13 8.94
CA THR A 34 16.79 8.65 8.94
C THR A 34 17.89 8.14 8.00
N PRO A 35 18.52 6.99 8.27
CA PRO A 35 19.51 6.40 7.37
C PRO A 35 18.98 6.18 5.94
N LEU A 36 17.69 5.85 5.83
CA LEU A 36 17.03 5.65 4.54
C LEU A 36 16.99 6.92 3.67
N TRP A 37 17.19 8.11 4.25
CA TRP A 37 17.37 9.34 3.48
C TRP A 37 18.64 9.30 2.63
N GLU A 38 19.76 8.82 3.19
CA GLU A 38 21.03 8.74 2.47
C GLU A 38 20.92 7.77 1.29
N ASP A 39 20.31 6.61 1.50
CA ASP A 39 20.04 5.62 0.46
C ASP A 39 19.11 6.18 -0.64
N LEU A 40 18.12 6.99 -0.26
CA LEU A 40 17.22 7.64 -1.21
C LEU A 40 17.96 8.71 -2.03
N GLN A 41 18.86 9.49 -1.41
CA GLN A 41 19.64 10.53 -2.10
C GLN A 41 20.71 9.95 -3.02
N SER A 42 21.34 8.83 -2.63
CA SER A 42 22.36 8.14 -3.44
C SER A 42 21.75 7.36 -4.60
N GLY A 43 20.45 7.05 -4.54
CA GLY A 43 19.74 6.24 -5.53
C GLY A 43 19.82 4.73 -5.27
N GLU A 44 20.48 4.32 -4.19
CA GLU A 44 20.50 2.92 -3.70
C GLU A 44 19.09 2.43 -3.33
N PHE A 45 18.25 3.33 -2.83
CA PHE A 45 16.84 3.09 -2.58
C PHE A 45 15.94 3.96 -3.46
N THR A 46 14.89 3.36 -4.02
CA THR A 46 13.92 4.07 -4.87
C THR A 46 12.50 3.87 -4.36
N LEU A 47 11.81 4.97 -4.12
CA LEU A 47 10.40 4.95 -3.71
C LEU A 47 9.49 4.60 -4.88
N LEU A 48 8.47 3.79 -4.59
CA LEU A 48 7.34 3.58 -5.50
C LEU A 48 6.67 4.92 -5.85
N SER A 49 6.19 5.04 -7.09
CA SER A 49 5.25 6.10 -7.46
C SER A 49 3.89 5.90 -6.75
N PRO A 50 3.02 6.92 -6.71
CA PRO A 50 1.68 6.78 -6.15
C PRO A 50 0.88 5.60 -6.74
N VAL A 51 0.94 5.41 -8.05
CA VAL A 51 0.26 4.30 -8.74
C VAL A 51 0.85 2.95 -8.37
N GLU A 52 2.18 2.86 -8.23
CA GLU A 52 2.84 1.62 -7.82
C GLU A 52 2.48 1.21 -6.39
N ASN A 53 2.36 2.17 -5.46
CA ASN A 53 1.88 1.88 -4.10
C ASN A 53 0.45 1.30 -4.15
N LEU A 54 -0.45 1.92 -4.90
CA LEU A 54 -1.83 1.43 -5.03
C LEU A 54 -1.90 0.04 -5.67
N LYS A 55 -1.03 -0.25 -6.65
CA LYS A 55 -0.92 -1.58 -7.25
C LYS A 55 -0.46 -2.63 -6.24
N GLU A 56 0.51 -2.31 -5.38
CA GLU A 56 0.91 -3.20 -4.30
C GLU A 56 -0.25 -3.46 -3.33
N GLU A 57 -0.91 -2.42 -2.82
CA GLU A 57 -2.05 -2.55 -1.92
C GLU A 57 -3.16 -3.42 -2.53
N ARG A 58 -3.53 -3.14 -3.79
CA ARG A 58 -4.52 -3.89 -4.56
C ARG A 58 -4.14 -5.36 -4.71
N ASN A 59 -2.87 -5.65 -5.00
CA ASN A 59 -2.40 -7.01 -5.17
C ASN A 59 -2.27 -7.76 -3.84
N ILE A 60 -1.92 -7.08 -2.74
CA ILE A 60 -1.96 -7.67 -1.40
C ILE A 60 -3.37 -8.15 -1.09
N ILE A 61 -4.38 -7.28 -1.26
CA ILE A 61 -5.80 -7.63 -1.05
C ILE A 61 -6.24 -8.79 -1.95
N ALA A 62 -5.86 -8.76 -3.23
CA ALA A 62 -6.19 -9.83 -4.18
C ALA A 62 -5.63 -11.20 -3.76
N ASN A 63 -4.42 -11.23 -3.21
CA ASN A 63 -3.72 -12.44 -2.79
C ASN A 63 -4.04 -12.90 -1.35
N LEU A 64 -4.89 -12.18 -0.60
CA LEU A 64 -5.35 -12.66 0.71
C LEU A 64 -6.10 -13.98 0.55
N GLY A 65 -5.81 -14.93 1.44
CA GLY A 65 -6.52 -16.20 1.51
C GLY A 65 -7.96 -16.06 1.98
N GLU A 66 -8.79 -17.05 1.63
CA GLU A 66 -10.24 -17.06 1.86
C GLU A 66 -10.65 -17.07 3.35
N ASN A 67 -9.72 -17.33 4.27
CA ASN A 67 -9.95 -17.29 5.71
C ASN A 67 -9.84 -15.88 6.32
N VAL A 68 -9.31 -14.89 5.58
CA VAL A 68 -9.01 -13.56 6.14
C VAL A 68 -10.27 -12.72 6.31
N THR A 69 -10.70 -12.52 7.56
CA THR A 69 -11.91 -11.75 7.91
C THR A 69 -11.59 -10.42 8.59
N SER A 70 -10.35 -9.96 8.47
CA SER A 70 -9.87 -8.75 9.12
C SER A 70 -10.67 -7.50 8.74
N GLN A 71 -10.75 -6.55 9.67
CA GLN A 71 -11.02 -5.16 9.32
C GLN A 71 -9.77 -4.56 8.67
N VAL A 72 -9.96 -3.76 7.63
CA VAL A 72 -8.87 -3.14 6.87
C VAL A 72 -9.09 -1.65 6.82
N PHE A 73 -8.06 -0.88 7.18
CA PHE A 73 -8.10 0.58 7.08
C PHE A 73 -6.99 1.10 6.19
N ASN A 74 -7.37 1.99 5.28
CA ASN A 74 -6.48 2.80 4.47
C ASN A 74 -6.83 4.27 4.73
N ASP A 75 -6.47 4.76 5.91
CA ASP A 75 -6.98 6.00 6.52
C ASP A 75 -5.88 7.03 6.82
N HIS A 76 -4.61 6.73 6.51
CA HIS A 76 -3.51 7.63 6.82
C HIS A 76 -3.39 8.77 5.82
N VAL A 77 -2.94 9.93 6.29
CA VAL A 77 -2.58 11.07 5.44
C VAL A 77 -1.48 10.74 4.42
N SER A 78 -0.61 9.76 4.71
CA SER A 78 0.44 9.34 3.77
C SER A 78 -0.08 8.50 2.60
N ASN A 79 -1.26 7.88 2.73
CA ASN A 79 -1.77 6.95 1.73
C ASN A 79 -2.40 7.69 0.53
N TYR A 80 -2.50 7.01 -0.62
CA TYR A 80 -2.98 7.63 -1.88
C TYR A 80 -4.46 7.35 -2.19
N CYS A 81 -5.10 6.45 -1.44
CA CYS A 81 -6.55 6.26 -1.46
C CYS A 81 -7.09 6.27 -0.03
N SER A 82 -8.40 6.45 0.11
CA SER A 82 -9.11 6.35 1.37
C SER A 82 -10.20 5.31 1.23
N ILE A 83 -10.03 4.18 1.91
CA ILE A 83 -10.98 3.08 1.89
C ILE A 83 -10.81 2.23 3.14
N GLU A 84 -11.92 1.72 3.65
CA GLU A 84 -11.95 0.81 4.77
C GLU A 84 -12.98 -0.29 4.54
N SER A 85 -12.79 -1.41 5.23
CA SER A 85 -13.75 -2.51 5.25
C SER A 85 -13.82 -3.10 6.65
N PRO A 86 -15.03 -3.34 7.20
CA PRO A 86 -15.20 -4.07 8.45
C PRO A 86 -14.96 -5.58 8.29
N ASN A 87 -14.94 -6.11 7.07
CA ASN A 87 -14.64 -7.51 6.79
C ASN A 87 -14.15 -7.69 5.35
N ILE A 88 -12.84 -7.79 5.18
CA ILE A 88 -12.23 -7.85 3.85
C ILE A 88 -12.62 -9.09 3.04
N LYS A 89 -13.06 -10.17 3.69
CA LYS A 89 -13.59 -11.35 2.99
C LYS A 89 -14.85 -11.03 2.21
N VAL A 90 -15.75 -10.23 2.80
CA VAL A 90 -17.04 -9.87 2.21
C VAL A 90 -16.88 -8.77 1.18
N ASP A 91 -15.98 -7.82 1.45
CA ASP A 91 -15.82 -6.60 0.67
C ASP A 91 -14.68 -6.67 -0.36
N LYS A 92 -14.03 -7.82 -0.54
CA LYS A 92 -12.81 -7.98 -1.36
C LYS A 92 -12.95 -7.36 -2.75
N GLU A 93 -14.02 -7.68 -3.47
CA GLU A 93 -14.26 -7.18 -4.82
C GLU A 93 -14.52 -5.67 -4.83
N MET A 94 -15.26 -5.15 -3.85
CA MET A 94 -15.50 -3.71 -3.71
C MET A 94 -14.18 -2.97 -3.44
N PHE A 95 -13.36 -3.52 -2.55
CA PHE A 95 -12.08 -2.95 -2.17
C PHE A 95 -11.12 -2.87 -3.36
N ILE A 96 -10.99 -3.98 -4.11
CA ILE A 96 -10.16 -4.06 -5.32
C ILE A 96 -10.66 -3.08 -6.39
N LYS A 97 -11.96 -3.07 -6.70
CA LYS A 97 -12.54 -2.16 -7.71
C LYS A 97 -12.33 -0.70 -7.35
N THR A 98 -12.43 -0.38 -6.07
CA THR A 98 -12.20 0.99 -5.60
C THR A 98 -10.74 1.37 -5.81
N ILE A 99 -9.77 0.52 -5.43
CA ILE A 99 -8.35 0.80 -5.69
C ILE A 99 -8.07 0.88 -7.20
N ASP A 100 -8.65 0.01 -8.02
CA ASP A 100 -8.52 0.05 -9.48
C ASP A 100 -8.98 1.43 -10.03
N SER A 101 -10.05 2.03 -9.48
CA SER A 101 -10.47 3.39 -9.86
C SER A 101 -9.43 4.48 -9.54
N TYR A 102 -8.71 4.35 -8.42
CA TYR A 102 -7.59 5.25 -8.08
C TYR A 102 -6.38 5.01 -8.97
N ILE A 103 -6.07 3.75 -9.28
CA ILE A 103 -4.98 3.37 -10.19
C ILE A 103 -5.22 4.00 -11.56
N ASP A 104 -6.47 4.03 -12.03
CA ASP A 104 -6.81 4.54 -13.34
C ASP A 104 -6.94 6.05 -13.44
N ASP A 105 -7.12 6.75 -12.32
CA ASP A 105 -7.25 8.19 -12.26
C ASP A 105 -6.00 8.91 -12.83
N PRO A 106 -6.15 9.69 -13.92
CA PRO A 106 -5.04 10.45 -14.50
C PRO A 106 -4.37 11.43 -13.52
N ARG A 107 -5.09 11.90 -12.49
CA ARG A 107 -4.56 12.77 -11.44
C ARG A 107 -3.57 12.02 -10.56
N ILE A 108 -3.88 10.77 -10.19
CA ILE A 108 -2.99 9.90 -9.41
C ILE A 108 -1.76 9.50 -10.24
N LYS A 109 -1.96 9.15 -11.52
CA LYS A 109 -0.86 8.83 -12.45
C LYS A 109 0.19 9.94 -12.59
N ARG A 110 -0.21 11.20 -12.41
CA ARG A 110 0.67 12.38 -12.45
C ARG A 110 1.04 12.92 -11.08
N MET A 111 0.57 12.31 -10.00
CA MET A 111 0.79 12.81 -8.65
C MET A 111 2.27 12.65 -8.26
N PRO A 112 2.91 13.68 -7.70
CA PRO A 112 4.24 13.51 -7.13
C PRO A 112 4.17 12.64 -5.87
N ARG A 113 5.29 11.99 -5.51
CA ARG A 113 5.38 11.25 -4.25
C ARG A 113 5.16 12.22 -3.08
N LYS A 114 4.31 11.83 -2.13
CA LYS A 114 4.08 12.60 -0.90
C LYS A 114 5.38 12.70 -0.07
N ASN A 115 5.54 13.83 0.62
CA ASN A 115 6.50 14.06 1.70
C ASN A 115 7.98 13.79 1.37
N LEU A 116 8.42 14.05 0.14
CA LEU A 116 9.83 13.93 -0.22
C LEU A 116 10.75 14.97 0.46
N THR A 117 10.24 16.12 0.92
CA THR A 117 11.11 17.24 1.33
C THR A 117 10.47 18.31 2.23
N ARG A 118 9.34 18.06 2.91
CA ARG A 118 8.72 19.09 3.78
C ARG A 118 8.66 18.70 5.25
N MET A 119 9.73 19.03 5.96
CA MET A 119 9.66 19.81 7.19
C MET A 119 10.46 21.09 6.98
#